data_AF-A0A062Y1Q2-F1
#
_entry.id   AF-A0A062Y1Q2-F1
#
_cell.length_a   1.000
_cell.length_b   1.000
_cell.length_c   1.000
_cell.angle_alpha   90.00
_cell.angle_beta   90.00
_cell.angle_gamma   90.00
#
_symmetry.space_group_name_H-M   'P 1'
#
loop_
_entity.id
_entity.type
_entity.pdbx_description
1 polymer ?
#
loop_
_entity_poly.entity_id
_entity_poly.type
_entity_poly.pdbx_seq_one_letter_code
_entity_poly.pdbx_strand_id
1 'polypeptide(L)' 'MAIPEYLICLECETPVYDFEWASGRVVEALCPQCGNDDPAAFATEEEFEELSGAGEEEEEEE' A
#
# COMPACT_ATOMS: atom_id res chain seq x y z
N MET A 1 -1.35 -7.29 14.61
CA MET A 1 -1.62 -6.41 13.47
C MET A 1 -3.11 -6.47 13.19
N ALA A 2 -3.77 -5.33 13.16
CA ALA A 2 -5.11 -5.25 12.60
C ALA A 2 -5.02 -5.50 11.08
N ILE A 3 -6.10 -5.99 10.49
CA ILE A 3 -6.23 -6.04 9.04
C ILE A 3 -6.50 -4.60 8.58
N PRO A 4 -5.80 -4.07 7.57
CA PRO A 4 -6.07 -2.73 7.06
C PRO A 4 -7.49 -2.64 6.48
N GLU A 5 -8.06 -1.44 6.41
CA GLU A 5 -9.39 -1.24 5.81
C GLU A 5 -9.35 -1.32 4.27
N TYR A 6 -8.20 -0.97 3.70
CA TYR A 6 -7.93 -1.01 2.26
C TYR A 6 -6.42 -1.10 2.03
N LEU A 7 -6.03 -1.51 0.82
CA LEU A 7 -4.66 -1.43 0.33
C LEU A 7 -4.58 -0.41 -0.80
N ILE A 8 -3.42 0.21 -0.99
CA ILE A 8 -3.13 1.13 -2.08
C ILE A 8 -2.44 0.33 -3.18
N CYS A 9 -3.02 0.33 -4.38
CA CYS A 9 -2.38 -0.27 -5.55
C CYS A 9 -1.22 0.62 -5.99
N LEU A 10 0.00 0.11 -5.98
CA LEU A 10 1.21 0.88 -6.32
C LEU A 10 1.31 1.20 -7.82
N GLU A 11 0.57 0.48 -8.67
CA GLU A 11 0.55 0.72 -10.11
C GLU A 11 -0.31 1.92 -10.53
N CYS A 12 -1.36 2.23 -9.77
CA CYS A 12 -2.35 3.25 -10.15
C CYS A 12 -2.82 4.12 -8.98
N GLU A 13 -2.17 4.01 -7.82
CA GLU A 13 -2.39 4.81 -6.61
C GLU A 13 -3.86 4.83 -6.15
N THR A 14 -4.59 3.76 -6.46
CA THR A 14 -6.02 3.64 -6.17
C THR A 14 -6.25 2.73 -4.95
N PRO A 15 -7.17 3.09 -4.04
CA PRO A 15 -7.52 2.24 -2.90
C PRO A 15 -8.30 1.00 -3.37
N VAL A 16 -7.93 -0.16 -2.81
CA VAL A 16 -8.45 -1.50 -3.12
C VAL A 16 -8.97 -2.15 -1.85
N TYR A 17 -10.24 -2.54 -1.90
CA TYR A 17 -10.97 -3.15 -0.80
C TYR A 17 -11.17 -4.67 -0.99
N ASP A 18 -10.80 -5.20 -2.17
CA ASP A 18 -10.95 -6.61 -2.54
C ASP A 18 -9.57 -7.30 -2.44
N PHE A 19 -9.27 -7.81 -1.24
CA PHE A 19 -8.01 -8.47 -0.94
C PHE A 19 -8.16 -9.49 0.19
N GLU A 20 -7.23 -10.45 0.23
CA GLU A 20 -7.04 -11.40 1.31
C GLU A 20 -5.79 -11.03 2.13
N TRP A 21 -5.96 -11.00 3.45
CA TRP A 21 -4.90 -10.68 4.39
C TRP A 21 -4.64 -11.84 5.36
N ALA A 22 -3.40 -12.31 5.41
CA ALA A 22 -3.02 -13.38 6.31
C ALA A 22 -1.59 -13.20 6.82
N SER A 23 -1.37 -13.54 8.09
CA SER A 23 -0.03 -13.46 8.72
C SER A 23 0.60 -12.07 8.68
N GLY A 24 -0.20 -11.00 8.66
CA GLY A 24 0.31 -9.62 8.67
C GLY A 24 0.76 -9.10 7.31
N ARG A 25 0.33 -9.72 6.21
CA ARG A 25 0.58 -9.25 4.85
C ARG A 25 -0.59 -9.60 3.93
N VAL A 26 -0.62 -8.96 2.77
CA VAL A 26 -1.49 -9.34 1.65
C VAL A 26 -1.04 -10.69 1.07
N VAL A 27 -2.00 -11.60 0.86
CA VAL A 27 -1.74 -12.89 0.19
C VAL A 27 -2.33 -12.93 -1.21
N GLU A 28 -3.47 -12.27 -1.41
CA GLU A 28 -4.13 -12.10 -2.71
C GLU A 28 -4.79 -10.72 -2.75
N ALA A 29 -4.77 -10.04 -3.88
CA ALA A 29 -5.45 -8.77 -4.09
C ALA A 29 -5.74 -8.58 -5.58
N LEU A 30 -6.83 -7.88 -5.91
CA LEU A 30 -7.13 -7.53 -7.29
C LEU A 30 -7.56 -6.07 -7.37
N CYS A 31 -6.82 -5.28 -8.14
CA CYS A 31 -7.19 -3.90 -8.40
C CYS A 31 -8.28 -3.83 -9.48
N PRO A 32 -9.51 -3.39 -9.17
CA PRO A 32 -10.58 -3.30 -10.17
C PRO A 32 -10.34 -2.18 -11.19
N GLN A 33 -9.37 -1.29 -10.96
CA GLN A 33 -9.10 -0.14 -11.81
C GLN A 33 -8.09 -0.44 -12.92
N CYS A 34 -6.91 -0.96 -12.56
CA CYS A 34 -5.86 -1.29 -13.53
C CYS A 34 -5.78 -2.79 -13.86
N GLY A 35 -6.46 -3.64 -13.10
CA GLY A 35 -6.41 -5.09 -13.26
C GLY A 35 -5.18 -5.77 -12.65
N ASN A 36 -4.37 -5.05 -11.86
CA ASN A 36 -3.22 -5.64 -11.16
C ASN A 36 -3.69 -6.69 -10.14
N ASP A 37 -3.12 -7.88 -10.21
CA ASP A 37 -3.36 -8.99 -9.28
C ASP A 37 -2.11 -9.40 -8.49
N ASP A 38 -0.98 -8.72 -8.69
CA ASP A 38 0.26 -9.02 -7.97
C ASP A 38 0.21 -8.44 -6.54
N PRO A 39 0.21 -9.27 -5.48
CA PRO A 39 0.09 -8.81 -4.10
C PRO A 39 1.28 -7.95 -3.64
N ALA A 40 2.46 -8.04 -4.27
CA ALA A 40 3.60 -7.20 -3.92
C ALA A 40 3.46 -5.77 -4.48
N ALA A 41 2.57 -5.55 -5.43
CA ALA A 41 2.21 -4.23 -5.96
C ALA A 41 1.05 -3.57 -5.18
N PHE A 42 0.86 -3.96 -3.91
CA PHE A 42 -0.06 -3.33 -2.98
C PHE A 42 0.64 -3.01 -1.66
N ALA A 43 0.29 -1.87 -1.08
CA ALA A 43 0.82 -1.40 0.20
C ALA A 43 -0.33 -0.96 1.12
N THR A 44 -0.12 -1.00 2.44
CA THR A 44 -0.98 -0.27 3.37
C THR A 44 -0.80 1.24 3.25
N GLU A 45 -1.70 2.03 3.84
CA GLU A 45 -1.55 3.49 3.91
C GLU A 45 -0.22 3.88 4.56
N GLU A 46 0.11 3.29 5.72
CA GLU A 46 1.40 3.50 6.40
C GLU A 46 2.59 3.15 5.47
N GLU A 47 2.59 1.98 4.83
CA GLU A 47 3.69 1.59 3.92
C GLU A 47 3.79 2.51 2.69
N PHE A 48 2.67 2.99 2.16
CA PHE A 48 2.66 3.91 1.03
C PHE A 48 3.17 5.30 1.41
N GLU A 49 2.80 5.79 2.60
CA GLU A 49 3.34 7.02 3.17
C GLU A 49 4.84 6.89 3.44
N GLU A 50 5.32 5.75 3.94
CA GLU A 50 6.77 5.50 4.10
C GLU A 50 7.50 5.47 2.75
N LEU A 51 6.91 4.84 1.72
CA LEU A 51 7.48 4.77 0.37
C LEU A 51 7.50 6.13 -0.33
N SER A 52 6.49 6.98 -0.12
CA SER A 52 6.37 8.31 -0.72
C SER A 52 7.08 9.40 0.08
N GLY A 53 7.17 9.23 1.41
CA GLY A 53 7.74 10.18 2.38
C GLY A 53 9.24 10.11 2.57
N ALA A 54 9.95 9.18 1.93
CA ALA A 54 11.43 9.11 1.94
C ALA A 54 12.13 10.29 1.21
N GLY A 55 11.43 11.42 0.99
CA GLY A 55 11.91 12.63 0.33
C GLY A 55 11.80 13.93 1.16
N GLU A 56 11.31 13.89 2.39
CA GLU A 56 11.16 15.09 3.24
C GLU A 56 11.69 14.83 4.65
N GLU A 57 12.97 14.48 4.76
CA GLU A 57 13.72 14.75 5.99
C GLU A 57 14.17 16.22 5.93
N GLU A 58 13.55 17.03 6.79
CA GLU A 58 13.86 18.43 7.05
C GLU A 58 15.36 18.60 7.37
N GLU A 59 16.15 19.17 6.44
CA GLU A 59 17.42 19.81 6.79
C GLU A 59 17.13 21.15 7.50
N GLU A 60 16.61 21.08 8.73
CA GLU A 60 16.76 22.15 9.72
C GLU A 60 17.86 21.74 10.71
N GLU A 61 19.11 22.10 10.40
CA GLU A 61 20.14 22.33 11.43
C GLU A 61 20.74 23.74 11.25
N GLU A 62 20.76 24.46 12.38
CA GLU A 62 21.02 25.89 12.63
C GLU A 62 22.39 26.42 12.20
#